data_AF-A0ABD2P790-F1
#
_entry.id   AF-A0ABD2P790-F1
#
_cell.length_a   1.000
_cell.length_b   1.000
_cell.length_c   1.000
_cell.angle_alpha   90.00
_cell.angle_beta   90.00
_cell.angle_gamma   90.00
#
_symmetry.space_group_name_H-M   'P 1'
#
loop_
_entity.id
_entity.type
_entity.pdbx_description
1 polymer ?
#
loop_
_entity_poly.entity_id
_entity_poly.type
_entity_poly.pdbx_seq_one_letter_code
_entity_poly.pdbx_strand_id
1 'polypeptide(L)'
;AYHPIAAVYQPDDVQTVIEYARKRGIRVLIEYDTPGHTLSWGYGIKGILTKCVGISDEYGPMDPSQPFLYDFLREFFQEVSEVFPEKYVHLGGDEVSFDCWY
;
A
#
# COMPACT_ATOMS: atom_id res chain seq x y z
N ALA A 1 0.76 -0.37 -11.68
CA ALA A 1 0.55 0.97 -12.26
C ALA A 1 -0.36 0.86 -13.49
N TYR A 2 -1.14 1.90 -13.80
CA TYR A 2 -1.99 1.95 -15.00
C TYR A 2 -1.18 1.90 -16.30
N HIS A 3 0.03 2.47 -16.30
CA HIS A 3 1.04 2.31 -17.34
C HIS A 3 2.41 2.10 -16.68
N PRO A 4 3.21 1.09 -17.07
CA PRO A 4 4.44 0.72 -16.34
C PRO A 4 5.56 1.76 -16.41
N ILE A 5 5.42 2.78 -17.26
CA ILE A 5 6.44 3.83 -17.44
C ILE A 5 5.87 5.23 -17.17
N ALA A 6 4.62 5.48 -17.60
CA ALA A 6 4.07 6.85 -17.67
C ALA A 6 3.24 7.22 -16.44
N ALA A 7 2.82 6.23 -15.65
CA ALA A 7 2.00 6.39 -14.46
C ALA A 7 2.70 5.75 -13.25
N VAL A 8 3.98 6.08 -13.07
CA VAL A 8 4.84 5.59 -12.00
C VAL A 8 5.52 6.79 -11.35
N TYR A 9 5.57 6.79 -10.02
CA TYR A 9 6.44 7.71 -9.27
C TYR A 9 7.79 7.01 -9.05
N GLN A 10 8.83 7.51 -9.70
CA GLN A 10 10.20 7.06 -9.47
C GLN A 10 10.74 7.63 -8.14
N PRO A 11 11.82 7.06 -7.58
CA PRO A 11 12.44 7.60 -6.37
C PRO A 11 12.75 9.11 -6.48
N ASP A 12 13.25 9.57 -7.64
CA ASP A 12 13.54 10.99 -7.88
C ASP A 12 12.28 11.86 -7.90
N ASP A 13 11.14 11.34 -8.38
CA ASP A 13 9.86 12.05 -8.37
C ASP A 13 9.40 12.27 -6.92
N VAL A 14 9.49 11.22 -6.10
CA VAL A 14 9.13 11.26 -4.67
C VAL A 14 10.01 12.25 -3.92
N GLN A 15 11.34 12.19 -4.12
CA GLN A 15 12.28 13.14 -3.51
C GLN A 15 12.02 14.58 -3.96
N THR A 16 11.66 14.77 -5.24
CA THR A 16 11.29 16.09 -5.76
C THR A 16 10.05 16.65 -5.06
N VAL A 17 9.01 15.84 -4.85
CA VAL A 17 7.80 16.25 -4.12
C VAL A 17 8.12 16.63 -2.67
N ILE A 18 8.88 15.78 -1.97
CA ILE A 18 9.28 15.99 -0.58
C ILE A 18 10.07 17.30 -0.44
N GLU A 19 11.10 17.50 -1.26
CA GLU A 19 11.95 18.70 -1.17
C GLU A 19 11.20 19.97 -1.59
N TYR A 20 10.33 19.88 -2.60
CA TYR A 20 9.51 21.01 -3.02
C TYR A 20 8.53 21.46 -1.94
N ALA A 21 7.91 20.50 -1.23
CA ALA A 21 7.05 20.75 -0.08
C ALA A 21 7.83 21.31 1.11
N ARG A 22 9.01 20.74 1.41
CA ARG A 22 9.90 21.19 2.50
C ARG A 22 10.30 22.65 2.36
N LYS A 23 10.65 23.10 1.14
CA LYS A 23 10.98 24.51 0.84
C LYS A 23 9.83 25.49 1.14
N ARG A 24 8.60 24.99 1.36
CA ARG A 24 7.39 25.76 1.67
C ARG A 24 6.84 25.50 3.06
N GLY A 25 7.55 24.75 3.90
CA GLY A 25 7.08 24.37 5.23
C GLY A 25 5.86 23.44 5.20
N ILE A 26 5.67 22.69 4.12
CA ILE A 26 4.58 21.71 3.96
C ILE A 26 5.14 20.32 4.28
N ARG A 27 4.40 19.58 5.10
CA ARG A 27 4.69 18.18 5.44
C ARG A 27 4.09 17.26 4.39
N VAL A 28 4.80 16.18 4.06
CA VAL A 28 4.31 15.11 3.17
C VAL A 28 4.00 13.91 4.04
N LEU A 29 2.70 13.69 4.30
CA LEU A 29 2.21 12.51 4.99
C LEU A 29 1.85 11.46 3.94
N ILE A 30 2.57 10.34 3.93
CA ILE A 30 2.33 9.25 2.99
C ILE A 30 1.27 8.30 3.52
N GLU A 31 0.45 7.80 2.61
CA GLU A 31 -0.56 6.78 2.86
C GLU A 31 -0.33 5.55 1.98
N TYR A 32 -0.33 4.39 2.62
CA TYR A 32 -0.47 3.09 1.97
C TYR A 32 -1.54 2.32 2.72
N ASP A 33 -2.79 2.47 2.26
CA ASP A 33 -3.96 1.92 2.93
C ASP A 33 -3.98 0.38 2.90
N THR A 34 -4.23 -0.21 4.08
CA THR A 34 -4.35 -1.64 4.32
C THR A 34 -5.34 -1.89 5.47
N PRO A 35 -6.02 -3.05 5.53
CA PRO A 35 -6.00 -4.16 4.57
C PRO A 35 -6.99 -3.99 3.41
N GLY A 36 -7.89 -3.01 3.48
CA GLY A 36 -8.79 -2.59 2.39
C GLY A 36 -8.03 -1.94 1.23
N HIS A 37 -8.73 -1.61 0.14
CA HIS A 37 -8.18 -0.85 -1.00
C HIS A 37 -6.89 -1.42 -1.65
N THR A 38 -6.63 -2.71 -1.48
CA THR A 38 -5.35 -3.35 -1.85
C THR A 38 -5.38 -4.21 -3.11
N LEU A 39 -6.46 -4.20 -3.89
CA LEU A 39 -6.58 -5.01 -5.12
C LEU A 39 -5.39 -4.85 -6.07
N SER A 40 -4.85 -3.64 -6.19
CA SER A 40 -3.69 -3.34 -7.05
C SER A 40 -2.40 -4.05 -6.60
N TRP A 41 -2.25 -4.35 -5.31
CA TRP A 41 -1.06 -4.97 -4.72
C TRP A 41 -0.95 -6.44 -5.14
N GLY A 42 -2.08 -7.16 -5.22
CA GLY A 42 -2.14 -8.59 -5.56
C GLY A 42 -1.67 -8.93 -7.00
N TYR A 43 -1.57 -7.94 -7.88
CA TYR A 43 -0.97 -8.14 -9.20
C TYR A 43 0.54 -8.39 -9.12
N GLY A 44 1.23 -7.66 -8.25
CA GLY A 44 2.69 -7.75 -8.07
C GLY A 44 3.11 -8.83 -7.09
N ILE A 45 2.31 -9.08 -6.05
CA ILE A 45 2.66 -10.00 -4.97
C ILE A 45 1.56 -11.05 -4.87
N LYS A 46 1.90 -12.32 -5.09
CA LYS A 46 0.92 -13.40 -5.07
C LYS A 46 0.63 -13.85 -3.64
N GLY A 47 -0.65 -14.15 -3.37
CA GLY A 47 -1.12 -14.72 -2.11
C GLY A 47 -1.41 -13.71 -1.00
N ILE A 48 -1.19 -12.39 -1.22
CA ILE A 48 -1.42 -11.39 -0.15
C ILE A 48 -2.89 -11.02 0.01
N LEU A 49 -3.71 -11.27 -1.01
CA LEU A 49 -5.15 -10.96 -1.00
C LEU A 49 -5.95 -12.24 -0.76
N THR A 50 -7.05 -12.12 -0.03
CA THR A 50 -7.97 -13.23 0.18
C THR A 50 -8.69 -13.57 -1.13
N LYS A 51 -8.71 -14.84 -1.51
CA LYS A 51 -9.56 -15.30 -2.61
C LYS A 51 -11.00 -15.40 -2.11
N CYS A 52 -11.91 -14.61 -2.66
CA CYS A 52 -13.33 -14.74 -2.32
C CYS A 52 -13.86 -16.07 -2.90
N VAL A 53 -14.46 -16.91 -2.07
CA VAL A 53 -15.03 -18.20 -2.51
C VAL A 53 -16.55 -18.09 -2.45
N GLY A 54 -17.27 -18.38 -3.52
CA GLY A 54 -18.74 -18.43 -3.50
C GLY A 54 -19.47 -17.08 -3.55
N ILE A 55 -18.74 -15.96 -3.60
CA ILE A 55 -19.30 -14.60 -3.81
C ILE A 55 -18.93 -14.07 -5.18
N SER A 56 -17.65 -14.14 -5.53
CA SER A 56 -17.10 -13.72 -6.81
C SER A 56 -15.84 -14.52 -7.13
N ASP A 57 -15.38 -14.47 -8.39
CA ASP A 57 -14.05 -14.95 -8.78
C ASP A 57 -12.95 -13.92 -8.49
N GLU A 58 -13.29 -12.83 -7.79
CA GLU A 58 -12.37 -11.73 -7.48
C GLU A 58 -11.67 -11.92 -6.13
N TYR A 59 -10.63 -11.12 -5.92
CA TYR A 59 -9.94 -11.06 -4.63
C TYR A 59 -10.61 -10.03 -3.71
N GLY A 60 -10.56 -10.29 -2.42
CA GLY A 60 -11.02 -9.37 -1.38
C GLY A 60 -9.86 -8.54 -0.81
N PRO A 61 -10.01 -8.04 0.43
CA PRO A 61 -8.92 -7.39 1.17
C PRO A 61 -7.70 -8.32 1.35
N MET A 62 -6.61 -7.75 1.87
CA MET A 62 -5.43 -8.55 2.26
C MET A 62 -5.82 -9.71 3.18
N ASP A 63 -5.14 -10.86 3.09
CA ASP A 63 -5.42 -12.04 3.92
C ASP A 63 -4.61 -12.01 5.24
N PRO A 64 -5.21 -11.58 6.37
CA PRO A 64 -4.49 -11.49 7.65
C PRO A 64 -4.13 -12.86 8.24
N SER A 65 -4.62 -13.97 7.67
CA SER A 65 -4.28 -15.32 8.14
C SER A 65 -2.92 -15.81 7.62
N GLN A 66 -2.36 -15.15 6.61
CA GLN A 66 -1.09 -15.54 5.99
C GLN A 66 0.12 -14.94 6.74
N PRO A 67 1.02 -15.76 7.32
CA PRO A 67 2.19 -15.24 8.04
C PRO A 67 3.10 -14.39 7.15
N PHE A 68 3.26 -14.78 5.88
CA PHE A 68 4.15 -14.09 4.94
C PHE A 68 3.69 -12.66 4.63
N LEU A 69 2.39 -12.35 4.80
CA LEU A 69 1.88 -10.99 4.64
C LEU A 69 2.59 -10.03 5.59
N TYR A 70 2.77 -10.44 6.85
CA TYR A 70 3.41 -9.61 7.87
C TYR A 70 4.91 -9.44 7.62
N ASP A 71 5.57 -10.44 7.04
CA ASP A 71 6.96 -10.32 6.60
C ASP A 71 7.10 -9.29 5.48
N PHE A 72 6.23 -9.37 4.47
CA PHE A 72 6.18 -8.39 3.39
C PHE A 72 5.89 -6.97 3.91
N LEU A 73 4.84 -6.78 4.73
CA LEU A 73 4.47 -5.47 5.25
C LEU A 73 5.60 -4.87 6.10
N ARG A 74 6.31 -5.69 6.87
CA ARG A 74 7.46 -5.23 7.67
C ARG A 74 8.57 -4.68 6.77
N GLU A 75 8.96 -5.41 5.73
CA GLU A 75 10.00 -4.97 4.78
C GLU A 75 9.55 -3.72 4.00
N PHE A 76 8.29 -3.71 3.54
CA PHE A 76 7.72 -2.59 2.81
C PHE A 76 7.68 -1.32 3.66
N PHE A 77 7.13 -1.37 4.88
CA PHE A 77 7.05 -0.19 5.75
C PHE A 77 8.41 0.24 6.29
N GLN A 78 9.40 -0.66 6.34
CA GLN A 78 10.78 -0.27 6.60
C GLN A 78 11.28 0.67 5.48
N GLU A 79 11.11 0.30 4.21
CA GLU A 79 11.49 1.18 3.09
C GLU A 79 10.71 2.51 3.12
N VAL A 80 9.40 2.48 3.38
CA VAL A 80 8.58 3.70 3.52
C VAL A 80 9.15 4.63 4.58
N SER A 81 9.58 4.08 5.73
CA SER A 81 10.17 4.88 6.81
C SER A 81 11.54 5.47 6.47
N GLU A 82 12.28 4.86 5.54
CA GLU A 82 13.57 5.36 5.05
C GLU A 82 13.38 6.43 3.97
N VAL A 83 12.36 6.29 3.11
CA VAL A 83 12.08 7.21 1.99
C VAL A 83 11.40 8.50 2.46
N PHE A 84 10.45 8.40 3.40
CA PHE A 84 9.64 9.54 3.86
C PHE A 84 10.13 10.04 5.23
N PRO A 85 10.72 11.24 5.32
CA PRO A 85 11.28 11.76 6.57
C PRO A 85 10.23 12.27 7.58
N GLU A 86 8.95 12.21 7.23
CA GLU A 86 7.86 12.60 8.13
C GLU A 86 7.72 11.59 9.28
N LYS A 87 7.41 12.08 10.49
CA LYS A 87 7.34 11.27 11.70
C LYS A 87 6.14 10.33 11.72
N TYR A 88 5.09 10.67 10.98
CA TYR A 88 3.84 9.95 10.93
C TYR A 88 3.65 9.32 9.55
N VAL A 89 2.99 8.16 9.53
CA VAL A 89 2.57 7.46 8.31
C VAL A 89 1.07 7.18 8.46
N HIS A 90 0.30 7.41 7.39
CA HIS A 90 -1.11 7.04 7.38
C HIS A 90 -1.22 5.58 6.91
N LEU A 91 -1.81 4.72 7.74
CA LEU A 91 -1.96 3.29 7.45
C LEU A 91 -3.31 2.96 6.78
N GLY A 92 -4.17 3.96 6.62
CA GLY A 92 -5.55 3.79 6.14
C GLY A 92 -6.39 3.01 7.15
N GLY A 93 -6.93 1.87 6.72
CA GLY A 93 -7.73 0.96 7.53
C GLY A 93 -9.23 1.20 7.41
N ASP A 94 -9.68 1.91 6.38
CA ASP A 94 -11.08 2.17 6.11
C ASP A 94 -11.72 1.17 5.14
N GLU A 95 -13.06 1.20 5.10
CA GLU A 95 -13.95 0.46 4.20
C GLU A 95 -13.63 -1.04 3.97
N VAL A 96 -13.03 -1.71 4.96
CA VAL A 96 -12.70 -3.13 4.88
C VAL A 96 -13.97 -3.96 4.82
N SER A 97 -14.22 -4.59 3.66
CA SER A 97 -15.29 -5.59 3.53
C SER A 97 -14.88 -6.92 4.13
N PHE A 98 -15.66 -7.40 5.09
CA PHE A 98 -15.46 -8.70 5.72
C PHE A 98 -16.05 -9.85 4.91
N ASP A 99 -16.76 -9.54 3.82
CA ASP A 99 -17.53 -10.52 3.06
C ASP A 99 -16.65 -11.61 2.48
N CYS A 100 -15.33 -11.44 2.32
CA CYS A 100 -14.44 -12.48 1.80
C CYS A 100 -13.60 -13.20 2.85
N TRP A 101 -13.68 -12.84 4.13
CA TRP A 101 -12.87 -13.42 5.22
C TRP A 101 -13.63 -14.48 6.04
N TYR A 102 -14.29 -15.42 5.37
CA TYR A 102 -15.06 -16.50 6.00
C TYR A 102 -14.63 -17.89 5.51
#